data_AF-A0A392MP44-F1
#
_entry.id   AF-A0A392MP44-F1
#
_cell.length_a   1.000
_cell.length_b   1.000
_cell.length_c   1.000
_cell.angle_alpha   90.00
_cell.angle_beta   90.00
_cell.angle_gamma   90.00
#
_symmetry.space_group_name_H-M   'P 1'
#
loop_
_entity.id
_entity.type
_entity.pdbx_description
1 polymer ?
#
loop_
_entity_poly.entity_id
_entity_poly.type
_entity_poly.pdbx_seq_one_letter_code
_entity_poly.pdbx_strand_id
1 'polypeptide(L)'
;GAVETATLETRIKVSNPEDPDPSINLYVENQADPAMRLVSEMMILCGEAIATFGSLNNIPLPYRGQPQSDINLSEFSHLPEGPVRSFALVKIMRAAEIDFRNPARHGVLGVPGYVQFTSPIRRYLDLLAHYQMPAMKLFGKPAIKQEIDGN
;
A
#
# COMPACT_ATOMS: atom_id res chain seq x y z
N GLY A 1 10.96 -0.94 -12.73
CA GLY A 1 11.50 -1.88 -11.73
C GLY A 1 10.52 -2.18 -10.61
N ALA A 2 9.21 -2.24 -10.90
CA ALA A 2 8.25 -2.84 -9.98
C ALA A 2 8.49 -4.36 -9.94
N VAL A 3 8.14 -5.01 -8.83
CA VAL A 3 8.32 -6.46 -8.66
C VAL A 3 6.95 -7.10 -8.50
N GLU A 4 6.65 -8.08 -9.35
CA GLU A 4 5.41 -8.85 -9.25
C GLU A 4 5.52 -9.86 -8.11
N THR A 5 4.63 -9.73 -7.12
CA THR A 5 4.57 -10.61 -5.95
C THR A 5 3.16 -11.15 -5.79
N ALA A 6 2.66 -11.85 -6.82
CA ALA A 6 1.32 -12.42 -6.79
C ALA A 6 1.19 -13.42 -5.62
N THR A 7 0.25 -13.13 -4.72
CA THR A 7 -0.10 -13.98 -3.59
C THR A 7 -1.53 -14.48 -3.73
N LEU A 8 -1.81 -15.68 -3.21
CA LEU A 8 -3.18 -16.16 -3.07
C LEU A 8 -3.82 -15.46 -1.89
N GLU A 9 -4.89 -14.73 -2.14
CA GLU A 9 -5.73 -14.16 -1.08
C GLU A 9 -6.91 -15.08 -0.79
N THR A 10 -7.26 -15.21 0.48
CA THR A 10 -8.39 -16.05 0.91
C THR A 10 -9.53 -15.16 1.37
N ARG A 11 -10.73 -15.37 0.83
CA ARG A 11 -11.97 -14.78 1.33
C ARG A 11 -12.67 -15.80 2.22
N ILE A 12 -12.87 -15.43 3.48
CA ILE A 12 -13.56 -16.26 4.47
C ILE A 12 -14.95 -15.66 4.70
N LYS A 13 -15.99 -16.45 4.48
CA LYS A 13 -17.38 -16.06 4.76
C LYS A 13 -17.96 -16.98 5.82
N VAL A 14 -18.34 -16.42 6.95
CA VAL A 14 -19.03 -17.11 8.04
C VAL A 14 -20.51 -16.79 7.96
N SER A 15 -21.35 -17.83 7.92
CA SER A 15 -22.81 -17.71 7.96
C SER A 15 -23.31 -18.23 9.31
N ASN A 16 -24.33 -17.57 9.87
CA ASN A 16 -24.90 -17.86 11.20
C ASN A 16 -23.84 -17.92 12.31
N PRO A 17 -23.12 -16.82 12.59
CA PRO A 17 -21.99 -16.82 13.53
C PRO A 17 -22.38 -17.13 14.98
N GLU A 18 -23.65 -17.00 15.34
CA GLU A 18 -24.18 -17.27 16.69
C GLU A 18 -24.51 -18.76 16.90
N ASP A 19 -24.50 -19.59 15.85
CA ASP A 19 -24.79 -21.02 15.96
C ASP A 19 -23.61 -21.76 16.63
N PRO A 20 -23.86 -22.84 17.39
CA PRO A 20 -22.79 -23.66 17.99
C PRO A 20 -21.83 -24.26 16.95
N ASP A 21 -22.28 -24.41 15.71
CA ASP A 21 -21.50 -24.88 14.56
C ASP A 21 -21.77 -23.99 13.34
N PRO A 22 -21.06 -22.84 13.20
CA PRO A 22 -21.30 -21.89 12.14
C PRO A 22 -20.78 -22.40 10.80
N SER A 23 -21.49 -22.09 9.70
CA SER A 23 -21.05 -22.48 8.36
C SER A 23 -19.92 -21.57 7.86
N ILE A 24 -18.74 -22.16 7.63
CA ILE A 24 -17.56 -21.46 7.12
C ILE A 24 -17.34 -21.82 5.65
N ASN A 25 -17.32 -20.80 4.79
CA ASN A 25 -17.03 -20.95 3.37
C ASN A 25 -15.71 -20.24 3.03
N LEU A 26 -14.82 -20.96 2.36
CA LEU A 26 -13.51 -20.48 1.94
C LEU A 26 -13.48 -20.31 0.42
N TYR A 27 -13.03 -19.15 -0.04
CA TYR A 27 -12.83 -18.87 -1.46
C TYR A 27 -11.41 -18.38 -1.67
N VAL A 28 -10.83 -18.72 -2.82
CA VAL A 28 -9.55 -18.16 -3.26
C VAL A 28 -9.85 -16.99 -4.20
N GLU A 29 -9.30 -15.82 -3.88
CA GLU A 29 -9.36 -14.66 -4.74
C GLU A 29 -8.16 -14.64 -5.68
N ASN A 30 -8.43 -14.57 -6.99
CA ASN A 30 -7.39 -14.42 -7.99
C ASN A 30 -7.09 -12.93 -8.22
N GLN A 31 -6.05 -12.42 -7.59
CA GLN A 31 -5.59 -11.04 -7.78
C GLN A 31 -5.06 -10.76 -9.19
N ALA A 32 -4.81 -11.80 -10.01
CA ALA A 32 -4.45 -11.65 -11.41
C ALA A 32 -5.65 -11.42 -12.34
N ASP A 33 -6.89 -11.47 -11.83
CA ASP A 33 -8.09 -11.16 -12.61
C ASP A 33 -7.99 -9.74 -13.24
N PRO A 34 -8.32 -9.56 -14.52
CA PRO A 34 -8.17 -8.27 -15.19
C PRO A 34 -8.91 -7.11 -14.52
N ALA A 35 -10.07 -7.35 -13.91
CA ALA A 35 -10.82 -6.30 -13.21
C ALA A 35 -10.12 -5.91 -11.91
N MET A 36 -9.61 -6.89 -11.14
CA MET A 36 -8.86 -6.64 -9.91
C MET A 36 -7.56 -5.88 -10.20
N ARG A 37 -6.83 -6.28 -11.26
CA ARG A 37 -5.63 -5.60 -11.73
C ARG A 37 -5.91 -4.16 -12.18
N LEU A 38 -6.99 -3.94 -12.94
CA LEU A 38 -7.35 -2.59 -13.37
C LEU A 38 -7.60 -1.68 -12.16
N VAL A 39 -8.38 -2.15 -11.18
CA VAL A 39 -8.67 -1.39 -9.98
C VAL A 39 -7.40 -1.13 -9.18
N SER A 40 -6.55 -2.14 -8.96
CA SER A 40 -5.32 -1.98 -8.18
C SER A 40 -4.35 -0.96 -8.80
N GLU A 41 -4.16 -0.99 -10.12
CA GLU A 41 -3.32 -0.03 -10.83
C GLU A 41 -3.87 1.40 -10.73
N MET A 42 -5.19 1.59 -10.82
CA MET A 42 -5.81 2.90 -10.61
C MET A 42 -5.63 3.41 -9.17
N MET A 43 -5.66 2.53 -8.16
CA MET A 43 -5.38 2.90 -6.77
C MET A 43 -3.91 3.30 -6.57
N ILE A 44 -2.98 2.61 -7.24
CA ILE A 44 -1.54 2.94 -7.21
C ILE A 44 -1.32 4.30 -7.86
N LEU A 45 -1.87 4.52 -9.06
CA LEU A 45 -1.79 5.79 -9.79
C LEU A 45 -2.34 6.96 -8.97
N CYS A 46 -3.50 6.77 -8.31
CA CYS A 46 -4.04 7.79 -7.41
C CYS A 46 -3.07 8.12 -6.27
N GLY A 47 -2.48 7.10 -5.64
CA GLY A 47 -1.52 7.32 -4.57
C GLY A 47 -0.23 8.00 -5.00
N GLU A 48 0.27 7.71 -6.21
CA GLU A 48 1.41 8.40 -6.82
C GLU A 48 1.07 9.86 -7.13
N ALA A 49 -0.11 10.13 -7.69
CA ALA A 49 -0.56 11.49 -8.00
C ALA A 49 -0.68 12.34 -6.74
N ILE A 50 -1.23 11.78 -5.66
CA ILE A 50 -1.33 12.47 -4.35
C ILE A 50 0.05 12.69 -3.75
N ALA A 51 0.95 11.72 -3.81
CA ALA A 51 2.33 11.89 -3.34
C ALA A 51 3.06 13.01 -4.11
N THR A 52 2.92 13.02 -5.44
CA THR A 52 3.51 14.02 -6.32
C THR A 52 2.97 15.41 -6.01
N PHE A 53 1.64 15.54 -5.91
CA PHE A 53 1.01 16.80 -5.55
C PHE A 53 1.45 17.29 -4.18
N GLY A 54 1.48 16.40 -3.18
CA GLY A 54 1.91 16.75 -1.84
C GLY A 54 3.36 17.24 -1.82
N SER A 55 4.25 16.54 -2.52
CA SER A 55 5.66 16.90 -2.63
C SER A 55 5.87 18.27 -3.27
N LEU A 56 5.24 18.53 -4.42
CA LEU A 56 5.37 19.81 -5.13
C LEU A 56 4.84 21.00 -4.32
N ASN A 57 3.92 20.76 -3.39
CA ASN A 57 3.30 21.80 -2.58
C ASN A 57 3.78 21.78 -1.11
N ASN A 58 4.81 21.00 -0.78
CA ASN A 58 5.32 20.82 0.59
C ASN A 58 4.23 20.48 1.62
N ILE A 59 3.27 19.63 1.23
CA ILE A 59 2.18 19.17 2.08
C ILE A 59 2.67 17.95 2.86
N PRO A 60 2.64 17.98 4.20
CA PRO A 60 3.02 16.82 4.99
C PRO A 60 1.94 15.74 4.93
N LEU A 61 2.17 14.66 4.19
CA LEU A 61 1.26 13.53 3.99
C LEU A 61 1.93 12.23 4.46
N PRO A 62 1.19 11.16 4.79
CA PRO A 62 1.80 9.88 5.16
C PRO A 62 2.43 9.19 3.93
N TYR A 63 3.61 9.65 3.52
CA TYR A 63 4.36 9.10 2.39
C TYR A 63 4.88 7.72 2.76
N ARG A 64 4.39 6.70 2.07
CA ARG A 64 4.74 5.30 2.31
C ARG A 64 5.87 4.90 1.35
N GLY A 65 7.10 5.03 1.83
CA GLY A 65 8.30 4.62 1.12
C GLY A 65 8.63 3.15 1.35
N GLN A 66 9.32 2.54 0.40
CA GLN A 66 9.92 1.23 0.58
C GLN A 66 11.25 1.22 -0.17
N PRO A 67 12.40 1.23 0.51
CA PRO A 67 13.69 1.23 -0.16
C PRO A 67 13.79 0.08 -1.16
N GLN A 68 14.35 0.33 -2.34
CA GLN A 68 14.61 -0.74 -3.30
C GLN A 68 15.54 -1.75 -2.64
N SER A 69 15.08 -2.99 -2.53
CA SER A 69 15.93 -4.10 -2.12
C SER A 69 16.71 -4.57 -3.33
N ASP A 70 18.01 -4.85 -3.15
CA ASP A 70 18.86 -5.43 -4.18
C ASP A 70 18.55 -6.94 -4.27
N ILE A 71 17.50 -7.27 -5.02
CA ILE A 71 16.97 -8.63 -5.11
C ILE A 71 17.50 -9.26 -6.38
N ASN A 72 18.34 -10.28 -6.24
CA ASN A 72 18.75 -11.10 -7.36
C ASN A 72 17.68 -12.17 -7.67
N LEU A 73 16.83 -11.90 -8.65
CA LEU A 73 15.74 -12.81 -9.05
C LEU A 73 16.24 -14.21 -9.45
N SER A 74 17.47 -14.35 -9.94
CA SER A 74 17.99 -15.67 -10.34
C SER A 74 18.16 -16.63 -9.18
N GLU A 75 18.38 -16.11 -7.96
CA GLU A 75 18.50 -16.94 -6.75
C GLU A 75 17.22 -17.72 -6.45
N PHE A 76 16.07 -17.24 -6.91
CA PHE A 76 14.75 -17.86 -6.69
C PHE A 76 14.25 -18.68 -7.88
N SER A 77 15.05 -18.79 -8.95
CA SER A 77 14.68 -19.54 -10.16
C SER A 77 14.42 -21.03 -9.91
N HIS A 78 15.05 -21.59 -8.88
CA HIS A 78 14.87 -22.98 -8.44
C HIS A 78 13.48 -23.25 -7.82
N LEU A 79 12.76 -22.21 -7.39
CA LEU A 79 11.38 -22.34 -6.89
C LEU A 79 10.39 -22.28 -8.06
N PRO A 80 9.27 -23.03 -8.02
CA PRO A 80 8.25 -22.94 -9.06
C PRO A 80 7.63 -21.54 -9.10
N GLU A 81 7.18 -21.11 -10.28
CA GLU A 81 6.41 -19.87 -10.43
C GLU A 81 5.13 -19.88 -9.60
N GLY A 82 4.74 -18.69 -9.13
CA GLY A 82 3.54 -18.50 -8.32
C GLY A 82 3.83 -18.27 -6.83
N PRO A 83 2.87 -18.61 -5.94
CA PRO A 83 2.85 -18.11 -4.56
C PRO A 83 4.09 -18.45 -3.72
N VAL A 84 4.71 -19.61 -3.97
CA VAL A 84 5.91 -20.06 -3.25
C VAL A 84 7.09 -19.12 -3.54
N ARG A 85 7.35 -18.84 -4.82
CA ARG A 85 8.41 -17.92 -5.23
C ARG A 85 8.09 -16.48 -4.80
N SER A 86 6.85 -16.02 -4.97
CA SER A 86 6.40 -14.70 -4.52
C SER A 86 6.61 -14.50 -3.03
N PHE A 87 6.25 -15.49 -2.20
CA PHE A 87 6.44 -15.41 -0.75
C PHE A 87 7.92 -15.35 -0.37
N ALA A 88 8.77 -16.16 -1.02
CA ALA A 88 10.21 -16.14 -0.78
C ALA A 88 10.83 -14.77 -1.11
N LEU A 89 10.37 -14.14 -2.21
CA LEU A 89 10.77 -12.78 -2.60
C LEU A 89 10.31 -11.72 -1.58
N VAL A 90 9.04 -11.74 -1.18
CA VAL A 90 8.49 -10.77 -0.21
C VAL A 90 9.21 -10.87 1.14
N LYS A 91 9.58 -12.07 1.57
CA LYS A 91 10.25 -12.29 2.87
C LYS A 91 11.60 -11.59 3.00
N ILE A 92 12.29 -11.35 1.88
CA ILE A 92 13.59 -10.66 1.88
C ILE A 92 13.48 -9.16 1.57
N MET A 93 12.29 -8.68 1.23
CA MET A 93 12.06 -7.25 0.98
C MET A 93 12.09 -6.46 2.28
N ARG A 94 12.67 -5.26 2.22
CA ARG A 94 12.56 -4.29 3.32
C ARG A 94 11.10 -3.91 3.57
N ALA A 95 10.76 -3.65 4.84
CA ALA A 95 9.45 -3.13 5.20
C ALA A 95 9.23 -1.75 4.58
N ALA A 96 7.96 -1.41 4.34
CA ALA A 96 7.59 -0.05 3.98
C ALA A 96 7.54 0.83 5.24
N GLU A 97 8.06 2.03 5.14
CA GLU A 97 8.11 3.03 6.21
C GLU A 97 7.25 4.24 5.83
N ILE A 98 6.78 4.96 6.84
CA ILE A 98 5.99 6.18 6.64
C ILE A 98 6.82 7.37 7.10
N ASP A 99 7.09 8.30 6.18
CA ASP A 99 7.66 9.60 6.47
C ASP A 99 6.59 10.65 6.12
N PHE A 100 6.37 11.63 7.00
CA PHE A 100 5.36 12.65 6.75
C PHE A 100 5.88 13.92 6.07
N ARG A 101 7.19 14.06 5.88
CA ARG A 101 7.84 15.23 5.30
C ARG A 101 8.39 14.92 3.92
N ASN A 102 9.05 13.76 3.79
CA ASN A 102 9.80 13.45 2.59
C ASN A 102 9.13 12.30 1.82
N PRO A 103 8.72 12.52 0.56
CA PRO A 103 8.33 11.41 -0.30
C PRO A 103 9.53 10.50 -0.53
N ALA A 104 9.35 9.22 -0.28
CA ALA A 104 10.35 8.19 -0.56
C ALA A 104 9.83 7.24 -1.63
N ARG A 105 10.76 6.76 -2.48
CA ARG A 105 10.48 5.78 -3.53
C ARG A 105 9.86 4.52 -2.93
N HIS A 106 8.89 3.94 -3.63
CA HIS A 106 8.33 2.64 -3.28
C HIS A 106 8.88 1.58 -4.24
N GLY A 107 9.86 0.80 -3.79
CA GLY A 107 10.62 -0.13 -4.62
C GLY A 107 9.75 -1.18 -5.31
N VAL A 108 8.88 -1.84 -4.55
CA VAL A 108 7.99 -2.91 -5.08
C VAL A 108 6.97 -2.36 -6.09
N LEU A 109 6.33 -1.23 -5.79
CA LEU A 109 5.37 -0.59 -6.70
C LEU A 109 6.05 0.11 -7.89
N GLY A 110 7.35 0.40 -7.79
CA GLY A 110 8.12 1.04 -8.84
C GLY A 110 7.92 2.55 -8.99
N VAL A 111 7.16 3.20 -8.09
CA VAL A 111 6.80 4.63 -8.15
C VAL A 111 7.76 5.52 -7.33
N PRO A 112 8.00 6.79 -7.74
CA PRO A 112 8.94 7.70 -7.07
C PRO A 112 8.45 8.20 -5.71
N GLY A 113 7.14 8.16 -5.46
CA GLY A 113 6.51 8.47 -4.18
C GLY A 113 5.11 7.88 -4.13
N TYR A 114 4.62 7.55 -2.93
CA TYR A 114 3.33 6.91 -2.76
C TYR A 114 2.64 7.34 -1.46
N VAL A 115 1.36 7.70 -1.55
CA VAL A 115 0.49 7.97 -0.39
C VAL A 115 -0.77 7.14 -0.55
N GLN A 116 -1.16 6.40 0.49
CA GLN A 116 -2.43 5.71 0.49
C GLN A 116 -3.58 6.71 0.66
N PHE A 117 -4.51 6.74 -0.30
CA PHE A 117 -5.56 7.78 -0.33
C PHE A 117 -6.96 7.24 -0.69
N THR A 118 -7.08 6.00 -1.15
CA THR A 118 -8.31 5.48 -1.78
C THR A 118 -9.20 4.66 -0.86
N SER A 119 -8.91 4.61 0.44
CA SER A 119 -9.67 3.81 1.41
C SER A 119 -9.89 4.52 2.76
N PRO A 120 -10.33 5.79 2.80
CA PRO A 120 -10.48 6.56 4.05
C PRO A 120 -11.52 5.99 5.04
N ILE A 121 -12.51 5.22 4.56
CA ILE A 121 -13.51 4.57 5.43
C ILE A 121 -12.88 3.49 6.33
N ARG A 122 -11.81 2.83 5.86
CA ARG A 122 -11.22 1.65 6.52
C ARG A 122 -9.75 1.82 6.91
N ARG A 123 -9.08 2.90 6.50
CA ARG A 123 -7.69 3.21 6.85
C ARG A 123 -7.59 4.64 7.37
N TYR A 124 -7.14 4.77 8.62
CA TYR A 124 -6.98 6.06 9.28
C TYR A 124 -5.98 6.98 8.56
N LEU A 125 -4.89 6.43 8.01
CA LEU A 125 -3.89 7.24 7.31
C LEU A 125 -4.42 7.84 6.00
N ASP A 126 -5.28 7.11 5.27
CA ASP A 126 -5.98 7.68 4.12
C ASP A 126 -6.89 8.82 4.57
N LEU A 127 -7.66 8.63 5.65
CA LEU A 127 -8.52 9.68 6.21
C LEU A 127 -7.70 10.92 6.62
N LEU A 128 -6.54 10.72 7.26
CA LEU A 128 -5.63 11.79 7.62
C LEU A 128 -5.14 12.55 6.38
N ALA A 129 -4.74 11.84 5.32
CA ALA A 129 -4.33 12.47 4.06
C ALA A 129 -5.49 13.28 3.44
N HIS A 130 -6.72 12.77 3.51
CA HIS A 130 -7.94 13.47 3.08
C HIS A 130 -8.18 14.77 3.85
N TYR A 131 -7.89 14.83 5.14
CA TYR A 131 -8.01 16.07 5.93
C TYR A 131 -6.88 17.05 5.66
N GLN A 132 -5.66 16.55 5.47
CA GLN A 132 -4.50 17.41 5.28
C GLN A 132 -4.55 18.21 3.97
N MET A 133 -5.01 17.57 2.90
CA MET A 133 -5.07 18.16 1.55
C MET A 133 -5.90 19.45 1.49
N PRO A 134 -7.20 19.47 1.89
CA PRO A 134 -7.99 20.69 1.96
C PRO A 134 -7.45 21.69 2.98
N ALA A 135 -6.97 21.23 4.15
CA ALA A 135 -6.50 22.13 5.19
C ALA A 135 -5.30 22.97 4.73
N MET A 136 -4.32 22.33 4.09
CA MET A 136 -3.20 23.03 3.48
C MET A 136 -3.66 24.01 2.40
N LYS A 137 -4.61 23.61 1.55
CA LYS A 137 -5.09 24.45 0.44
C LYS A 137 -5.96 25.64 0.88
N LEU A 138 -6.79 25.46 1.92
CA LEU A 138 -7.74 26.47 2.38
C LEU A 138 -7.18 27.38 3.46
N PHE A 139 -6.33 26.83 4.34
CA PHE A 139 -5.86 27.54 5.53
C PHE A 139 -4.34 27.78 5.55
N GLY A 140 -3.61 27.28 4.55
CA GLY A 140 -2.14 27.40 4.48
C GLY A 140 -1.40 26.70 5.61
N LYS A 141 -2.08 25.81 6.35
CA LYS A 141 -1.54 25.09 7.50
C LYS A 141 -2.09 23.67 7.55
N PRO A 142 -1.29 22.71 8.04
CA PRO A 142 -1.74 21.32 8.12
C PRO A 142 -2.88 21.19 9.13
N ALA A 143 -3.82 20.29 8.85
CA ALA A 143 -4.92 19.93 9.77
C ALA A 143 -4.36 19.34 11.06
N ILE A 144 -3.32 18.51 10.94
CA ILE A 144 -2.62 17.91 12.07
C ILE A 144 -1.19 18.41 12.04
N LYS A 145 -0.81 19.14 13.10
CA LYS A 145 0.57 19.49 13.38
C LYS A 145 1.31 18.21 13.75
N GLN A 146 2.40 17.90 13.08
CA GLN A 146 3.34 16.92 13.62
C GLN A 146 3.89 17.50 14.92
N GLU A 147 3.74 16.78 16.04
CA GLU A 147 4.71 16.97 17.12
C GLU A 147 6.09 16.75 16.50
N ILE A 148 6.93 17.75 16.65
CA ILE A 148 8.32 17.72 16.22
C ILE A 148 8.94 16.58 17.04
N ASP A 149 9.45 15.54 16.35
CA ASP A 149 9.95 14.31 16.96
C ASP A 149 10.83 14.56 18.19
N GLY A 150 10.69 13.69 19.19
CA GLY A 150 11.73 13.51 20.19
C GLY A 150 12.96 12.87 19.53
N ASN A 151 14.09 13.58 19.62
CA ASN A 151 15.47 13.26 19.23
C ASN A 151 15.82 13.25 17.73
#